data_AF-A0A2S7JUV1-F1
#
_entry.id   AF-A0A2S7JUV1-F1
#
_cell.length_a   1.000
_cell.length_b   1.000
_cell.length_c   1.000
_cell.angle_alpha   90.00
_cell.angle_beta   90.00
_cell.angle_gamma   90.00
#
_symmetry.space_group_name_H-M   'P 1'
#
loop_
_entity.id
_entity.type
_entity.pdbx_description
1 polymer ?
#
loop_
_entity_poly.entity_id
_entity_poly.type
_entity_poly.pdbx_seq_one_letter_code
_entity_poly.pdbx_strand_id
1 'polypeptide(L)'
;MNMSNQYLSGAKLTSFTLHELTQAAEMLQASGQYQEAIDLYRQWLQHGKDERKHVAWFNYGWLLQKQNKFDEAANAYNQLTDNYATYLSGNTAMA
;
A
#
# COMPACT_ATOMS: atom_id res chain seq x y z
N MET A 1 10.34 19.36 -17.46
CA MET A 1 9.24 18.53 -18.02
C MET A 1 8.79 17.60 -16.91
N ASN A 2 7.51 17.69 -16.55
CA ASN A 2 6.95 17.11 -15.33
C ASN A 2 6.81 15.58 -15.48
N MET A 3 7.54 14.80 -14.67
CA MET A 3 7.54 13.33 -14.68
C MET A 3 6.27 12.71 -14.06
N SER A 4 5.26 13.50 -13.70
CA SER A 4 4.12 13.06 -12.89
C SER A 4 3.05 12.27 -13.65
N ASN A 5 3.00 12.33 -14.99
CA ASN A 5 1.84 11.84 -15.75
C ASN A 5 2.09 10.61 -16.65
N GLN A 6 3.27 9.99 -16.61
CA GLN A 6 3.59 8.84 -17.50
C GLN A 6 3.62 7.48 -16.81
N TYR A 7 3.53 7.45 -15.47
CA TYR A 7 3.51 6.20 -14.76
C TYR A 7 2.07 5.80 -14.44
N LEU A 8 1.61 4.85 -15.25
CA LEU A 8 0.61 3.83 -14.90
C LEU A 8 -0.82 4.27 -15.21
N SER A 9 -1.35 3.78 -16.34
CA SER A 9 -2.80 3.62 -16.48
C SER A 9 -3.33 2.84 -15.27
N GLY A 10 -4.59 3.07 -14.85
CA GLY A 10 -5.16 2.41 -13.67
C GLY A 10 -4.96 0.89 -13.63
N ALA A 11 -4.93 0.25 -14.80
CA ALA A 11 -4.65 -1.19 -14.95
C ALA A 11 -3.22 -1.61 -14.54
N LYS A 12 -2.21 -0.74 -14.69
CA LYS A 12 -0.80 -1.03 -14.34
C LYS A 12 -0.51 -0.80 -12.85
N LEU A 13 -1.29 0.05 -12.18
CA LEU A 13 -1.23 0.23 -10.71
C LEU A 13 -1.71 -1.04 -9.97
N THR A 14 -2.70 -1.73 -10.53
CA THR A 14 -3.27 -2.95 -9.93
C THR A 14 -2.45 -4.21 -10.18
N SER A 15 -1.45 -4.16 -11.06
CA SER A 15 -0.62 -5.31 -11.43
C SER A 15 0.74 -5.36 -10.72
N PHE A 16 1.06 -4.38 -9.87
CA PHE A 16 2.31 -4.38 -9.13
C PHE A 16 2.41 -5.56 -8.18
N THR A 17 3.59 -6.17 -8.11
CA THR A 17 3.98 -6.96 -6.95
C THR A 17 4.11 -6.04 -5.73
N LEU A 18 4.04 -6.62 -4.52
CA LEU A 18 4.26 -5.85 -3.29
C LEU A 18 5.63 -5.14 -3.27
N HIS A 19 6.65 -5.73 -3.88
CA HIS A 19 7.98 -5.15 -3.97
C HIS A 19 8.01 -3.93 -4.90
N GLU A 20 7.42 -4.03 -6.09
CA GLU A 20 7.30 -2.91 -7.04
C GLU A 20 6.46 -1.78 -6.47
N LEU A 21 5.37 -2.11 -5.77
CA LEU A 21 4.52 -1.16 -5.07
C LEU A 21 5.32 -0.34 -4.05
N THR A 22 6.12 -1.02 -3.22
CA THR A 22 6.89 -0.37 -2.15
C THR A 22 7.97 0.53 -2.73
N GLN A 23 8.73 0.07 -3.73
CA GLN A 23 9.73 0.89 -4.40
C GLN A 23 9.13 2.13 -5.08
N ALA A 24 8.01 1.96 -5.78
CA ALA A 24 7.34 3.08 -6.45
C ALA A 24 6.83 4.11 -5.43
N ALA A 25 6.24 3.67 -4.31
CA ALA A 25 5.78 4.57 -3.25
C ALA A 25 6.94 5.32 -2.56
N GLU A 26 8.07 4.65 -2.31
CA GLU A 26 9.27 5.27 -1.76
C GLU A 26 9.83 6.35 -2.69
N MET A 27 9.85 6.11 -4.01
CA MET A 27 10.27 7.10 -5.00
C MET A 27 9.36 8.34 -5.01
N LEU A 28 8.04 8.14 -4.94
CA LEU A 28 7.06 9.23 -4.85
C LEU A 28 7.27 10.03 -3.56
N GLN A 29 7.43 9.34 -2.43
CA GLN A 29 7.68 9.97 -1.14
C GLN A 29 8.99 10.78 -1.13
N ALA A 30 10.08 10.23 -1.67
CA ALA A 30 11.37 10.92 -1.80
C ALA A 30 11.26 12.17 -2.69
N SER A 31 10.30 12.19 -3.61
CA SER A 31 9.99 13.34 -4.47
C SER A 31 8.97 14.31 -3.85
N GLY A 32 8.53 14.07 -2.60
CA GLY A 32 7.52 14.88 -1.91
C GLY A 32 6.07 14.64 -2.37
N GLN A 33 5.85 13.63 -3.23
CA GLN A 33 4.54 13.27 -3.80
C GLN A 33 3.81 12.29 -2.87
N TYR A 34 3.52 12.74 -1.65
CA TYR A 34 2.92 11.91 -0.61
C TYR A 34 1.50 11.45 -0.96
N GLN A 35 0.71 12.29 -1.62
CA GLN A 35 -0.67 11.96 -1.96
C GLN A 35 -0.73 10.89 -3.05
N GLU A 36 0.16 10.95 -4.03
CA GLU A 36 0.31 9.95 -5.08
C GLU A 36 0.75 8.60 -4.50
N ALA A 37 1.68 8.59 -3.53
CA ALA A 37 2.08 7.38 -2.83
C ALA A 37 0.91 6.75 -2.05
N ILE A 38 0.10 7.58 -1.37
CA ILE A 38 -1.12 7.16 -0.67
C ILE A 38 -2.13 6.56 -1.67
N ASP A 39 -2.36 7.22 -2.80
CA ASP A 39 -3.32 6.75 -3.81
C ASP A 39 -2.88 5.46 -4.49
N LEU A 40 -1.57 5.28 -4.68
CA LEU A 40 -0.97 4.05 -5.19
C LEU A 40 -1.26 2.86 -4.25
N TYR A 41 -1.00 3.01 -2.95
CA TYR A 41 -1.32 1.96 -1.96
C TYR A 41 -2.82 1.67 -1.90
N ARG A 42 -3.66 2.71 -1.89
CA ARG A 42 -5.13 2.54 -1.85
C ARG A 42 -5.63 1.71 -3.03
N GLN A 43 -5.20 2.03 -4.25
CA GLN A 43 -5.60 1.30 -5.46
C GLN A 43 -5.10 -0.15 -5.45
N TRP A 44 -3.84 -0.36 -5.03
CA TRP A 44 -3.31 -1.70 -4.92
C TRP A 44 -4.05 -2.54 -3.87
N LEU A 45 -4.41 -1.97 -2.73
CA LEU A 45 -5.17 -2.67 -1.68
C LEU A 45 -6.60 -3.06 -2.12
N GLN A 46 -7.23 -2.24 -2.97
CA GLN A 46 -8.56 -2.51 -3.52
C GLN A 46 -8.60 -3.68 -4.51
N HIS A 47 -7.51 -3.91 -5.25
CA HIS A 47 -7.49 -4.86 -6.37
C HIS A 47 -6.46 -5.98 -6.24
N GLY A 48 -5.47 -5.81 -5.40
CA GLY A 48 -4.36 -6.73 -5.20
C GLY A 48 -4.82 -8.05 -4.60
N LYS A 49 -4.18 -9.14 -5.04
CA LYS A 49 -4.45 -10.51 -4.57
C LYS A 49 -3.28 -11.12 -3.79
N ASP A 50 -2.20 -10.38 -3.57
CA ASP A 50 -1.06 -10.85 -2.77
C ASP A 50 -1.50 -11.05 -1.32
N GLU A 51 -1.13 -12.17 -0.73
CA GLU A 51 -1.53 -12.56 0.63
C GLU A 51 -0.87 -11.69 1.72
N ARG A 52 0.21 -10.98 1.38
CA ARG A 52 0.95 -10.11 2.30
C ARG A 52 0.39 -8.69 2.35
N LYS A 53 -0.92 -8.51 2.19
CA LYS A 53 -1.59 -7.19 2.25
C LYS A 53 -1.28 -6.40 3.52
N HIS A 54 -1.01 -7.09 4.62
CA HIS A 54 -0.63 -6.46 5.90
C HIS A 54 0.60 -5.54 5.75
N VAL A 55 1.56 -5.86 4.88
CA VAL A 55 2.72 -4.99 4.60
C VAL A 55 2.29 -3.70 3.90
N ALA A 56 1.41 -3.79 2.90
CA ALA A 56 0.89 -2.62 2.21
C ALA A 56 0.03 -1.74 3.14
N TRP A 57 -0.79 -2.34 4.01
CA TRP A 57 -1.56 -1.61 5.02
C TRP A 57 -0.67 -0.85 6.01
N PHE A 58 0.47 -1.42 6.41
CA PHE A 58 1.46 -0.74 7.25
C PHE A 58 1.99 0.53 6.58
N ASN A 59 2.52 0.40 5.36
CA ASN A 59 3.12 1.52 4.64
C ASN A 59 2.08 2.61 4.32
N TYR A 60 0.86 2.20 3.99
CA TYR A 60 -0.26 3.11 3.78
C TYR A 60 -0.60 3.91 5.04
N GLY A 61 -0.75 3.23 6.19
CA GLY A 61 -1.02 3.87 7.48
C GLY A 61 0.09 4.84 7.89
N TRP A 62 1.35 4.45 7.67
CA TRP A 62 2.49 5.31 7.97
C TRP A 62 2.52 6.59 7.12
N LEU A 63 2.21 6.49 5.82
CA LEU A 63 2.10 7.67 4.95
C LEU A 63 0.95 8.60 5.37
N LEU A 64 -0.20 8.03 5.75
CA LEU A 64 -1.34 8.80 6.29
C LEU A 64 -0.94 9.54 7.58
N GLN A 65 -0.21 8.87 8.47
CA GLN A 65 0.31 9.48 9.69
C GLN A 65 1.28 10.63 9.39
N LYS A 66 2.18 10.48 8.41
CA LYS A 66 3.08 11.55 7.95
C LYS A 66 2.33 12.78 7.45
N GLN A 67 1.14 12.58 6.88
CA GLN A 67 0.24 13.63 6.42
C GLN A 67 -0.75 14.12 7.50
N ASN A 68 -0.56 13.74 8.77
CA ASN A 68 -1.43 14.07 9.91
C ASN A 68 -2.89 13.55 9.78
N LYS A 69 -3.12 12.53 8.96
CA LYS A 69 -4.42 11.86 8.78
C LYS A 69 -4.56 10.70 9.76
N PHE A 70 -4.61 11.03 11.06
CA PHE A 70 -4.48 10.03 12.12
C PHE A 70 -5.62 9.02 12.18
N ASP A 71 -6.87 9.44 11.93
CA ASP A 71 -8.03 8.53 11.96
C ASP A 71 -7.95 7.51 10.81
N GLU A 72 -7.58 7.96 9.61
CA GLU A 72 -7.36 7.07 8.46
C GLU A 72 -6.19 6.10 8.71
N ALA A 73 -5.10 6.59 9.33
CA ALA A 73 -3.95 5.77 9.69
C ALA A 73 -4.34 4.68 10.71
N ALA A 74 -5.12 5.02 11.73
CA ALA A 74 -5.62 4.05 12.71
C ALA A 74 -6.47 2.95 12.04
N ASN A 75 -7.35 3.33 11.10
CA ASN A 75 -8.10 2.36 10.32
C ASN A 75 -7.17 1.45 9.48
N ALA A 76 -6.14 2.01 8.84
CA ALA A 76 -5.16 1.22 8.09
C ALA A 76 -4.41 0.22 8.98
N TYR A 77 -4.05 0.59 10.21
CA TYR A 77 -3.39 -0.31 11.15
C TYR A 77 -4.33 -1.41 11.68
N ASN A 78 -5.62 -1.13 11.85
CA ASN A 78 -6.60 -2.20 12.15
C ASN A 78 -6.65 -3.22 11.01
N GLN A 79 -6.71 -2.74 9.76
CA GLN A 79 -6.68 -3.61 8.57
C GLN A 79 -5.39 -4.42 8.48
N LEU A 80 -4.24 -3.84 8.85
CA LEU A 80 -2.97 -4.57 8.95
C LEU A 80 -3.11 -5.77 9.88
N THR A 81 -3.59 -5.56 11.11
CA THR A 81 -3.72 -6.62 12.11
C THR A 81 -4.65 -7.73 11.63
N ASP A 82 -5.80 -7.38 11.06
CA ASP A 82 -6.76 -8.36 10.53
C ASP A 82 -6.19 -9.20 9.38
N ASN A 83 -5.48 -8.54 8.45
CA ASN A 83 -4.86 -9.23 7.31
C ASN A 83 -3.67 -10.09 7.75
N TYR A 84 -2.92 -9.66 8.78
CA TYR A 84 -1.81 -10.44 9.31
C TYR A 84 -2.30 -11.71 10.05
N ALA A 85 -3.36 -11.58 10.84
CA ALA A 85 -4.01 -12.73 11.48
C ALA A 85 -4.48 -13.76 10.44
N THR A 86 -5.12 -13.28 9.36
CA THR A 86 -5.57 -14.13 8.24
C THR A 86 -4.40 -14.84 7.57
N TYR A 87 -3.32 -14.11 7.26
CA TYR A 87 -2.09 -14.66 6.66
C TYR A 87 -1.48 -15.77 7.53
N LEU A 88 -1.40 -15.57 8.84
CA LEU A 88 -0.89 -16.60 9.76
C LEU A 88 -1.79 -17.84 9.78
N SER A 89 -3.11 -17.66 9.90
CA SER A 89 -4.05 -18.79 9.96
C SER A 89 -4.03 -19.65 8.69
N GLY A 90 -3.90 -19.03 7.50
CA GLY A 90 -3.82 -19.74 6.23
C GLY A 90 -2.53 -20.55 6.09
N ASN A 91 -1.40 -19.99 6.53
CA ASN A 91 -0.11 -20.68 6.47
C ASN A 91 0.01 -21.81 7.50
N THR A 92 -0.58 -21.65 8.69
CA THR A 92 -0.61 -22.73 9.70
C THR A 92 -1.49 -23.91 9.31
N ALA A 93 -2.47 -23.71 8.41
CA ALA A 93 -3.34 -24.78 7.92
C ALA A 93 -2.72 -25.58 6.76
N MET A 94 -1.65 -25.09 6.14
CA MET A 94 -0.94 -25.75 5.02
C MET A 94 0.36 -26.45 5.43
N ALA A 95 0.72 -26.44 6.72
CA ALA A 95 1.86 -27.15 7.31
C ALA A 95 1.40 -28.43 8.00
#